data_AF-A0A2B7ZG69-F1
#
_entry.id   AF-A0A2B7ZG69-F1
#
_cell.length_a   1.000
_cell.length_b   1.000
_cell.length_c   1.000
_cell.angle_alpha   90.00
_cell.angle_beta   90.00
_cell.angle_gamma   90.00
#
_symmetry.space_group_name_H-M   'P 1'
#
loop_
_entity.id
_entity.type
_entity.pdbx_description
1 polymer ?
#
loop_
_entity_poly.entity_id
_entity_poly.type
_entity_poly.pdbx_seq_one_letter_code
_entity_poly.pdbx_strand_id
1 'polypeptide(L)'
;MTGDSFQDSLGGRYNWFINAARRRSGIEEQEEKAKTAFLQMTRMMLRYLPSDRATIQDDVESEWMQKWGFPAKAGSASLKPRRTHGGK
;
A
#
# COMPACT_ATOMS: atom_id res chain seq x y z
N MET A 1 14.63 -25.22 14.80
CA MET A 1 13.51 -24.36 15.24
C MET A 1 13.02 -23.61 14.03
N THR A 2 11.99 -24.13 13.37
CA THR A 2 11.48 -23.63 12.09
C THR A 2 10.28 -22.76 12.40
N GLY A 3 10.52 -21.46 12.49
CA GLY A 3 9.50 -20.44 12.71
C GLY A 3 9.64 -19.31 11.71
N ASP A 4 9.91 -19.64 10.45
CA ASP A 4 9.79 -18.67 9.36
C ASP A 4 8.30 -18.56 9.02
N SER A 5 7.58 -17.85 9.89
CA SER A 5 6.21 -17.50 9.59
C SER A 5 6.29 -16.44 8.49
N PHE A 6 5.89 -16.81 7.27
CA PHE A 6 5.80 -15.89 6.14
C PHE A 6 5.00 -14.61 6.48
N GLN A 7 4.21 -14.64 7.57
CA GLN A 7 3.43 -13.54 8.13
C GLN A 7 4.24 -12.49 8.90
N ASP A 8 5.44 -12.82 9.41
CA ASP A 8 6.24 -11.86 10.18
C ASP A 8 7.01 -10.87 9.29
N SER A 9 7.26 -11.25 8.03
CA SER A 9 7.89 -10.36 7.07
C SER A 9 6.94 -9.24 6.63
N LEU A 10 7.49 -8.02 6.45
CA LEU A 10 6.72 -6.88 5.94
C LEU A 10 6.07 -7.17 4.58
N GLY A 11 6.73 -7.98 3.73
CA GLY A 11 6.20 -8.42 2.44
C GLY A 11 5.02 -9.39 2.55
N GLY A 12 5.04 -10.29 3.54
CA GLY A 12 3.89 -11.16 3.85
C GLY A 12 2.69 -10.38 4.34
N ARG A 13 2.91 -9.38 5.22
CA ARG A 13 1.84 -8.47 5.68
C ARG A 13 1.25 -7.67 4.53
N TYR A 14 2.07 -7.19 3.60
CA TYR A 14 1.58 -6.51 2.40
C TYR A 14 0.62 -7.39 1.59
N ASN A 15 0.98 -8.65 1.34
CA ASN A 15 0.11 -9.57 0.61
C ASN A 15 -1.23 -9.78 1.33
N TRP A 16 -1.22 -9.87 2.66
CA TRP A 16 -2.44 -10.06 3.44
C TRP A 16 -3.31 -8.81 3.50
N PHE A 17 -2.74 -7.64 3.76
CA PHE A 17 -3.51 -6.41 3.97
C PHE A 17 -3.87 -5.70 2.67
N ILE A 18 -3.03 -5.77 1.64
CA ILE A 18 -3.22 -5.02 0.39
C ILE A 18 -3.77 -5.95 -0.69
N ASN A 19 -3.03 -6.99 -1.08
CA ASN A 19 -3.45 -7.85 -2.20
C ASN A 19 -4.70 -8.66 -1.85
N ALA A 20 -4.78 -9.25 -0.66
CA ALA A 20 -5.98 -10.01 -0.29
C ALA A 20 -7.22 -9.10 -0.17
N ALA A 21 -7.07 -7.85 0.27
CA ALA A 21 -8.17 -6.88 0.31
C ALA A 21 -8.61 -6.45 -1.10
N ARG A 22 -7.66 -6.20 -2.01
CA ARG A 22 -7.93 -5.93 -3.43
C ARG A 22 -8.66 -7.09 -4.10
N ARG A 23 -8.17 -8.32 -3.92
CA ARG A 23 -8.81 -9.54 -4.43
C ARG A 23 -10.24 -9.71 -3.91
N ARG A 24 -10.46 -9.50 -2.61
CA ARG A 24 -11.81 -9.53 -2.01
C ARG A 24 -12.74 -8.45 -2.58
N SER A 25 -12.19 -7.37 -3.12
CA SER A 25 -12.92 -6.25 -3.71
C SER A 25 -13.02 -6.33 -5.24
N GLY A 26 -12.54 -7.42 -5.86
CA GLY A 26 -12.50 -7.55 -7.32
C GLY A 26 -11.55 -6.57 -8.02
N ILE A 27 -10.62 -5.95 -7.27
CA ILE A 27 -9.58 -5.08 -7.79
C ILE A 27 -8.35 -5.94 -8.07
N GLU A 28 -7.70 -5.71 -9.20
CA GLU A 28 -6.46 -6.40 -9.56
C GLU A 28 -5.37 -6.19 -8.49
N GLU A 29 -4.66 -7.28 -8.19
CA GLU A 29 -3.53 -7.25 -7.26
C GLU A 29 -2.44 -6.32 -7.82
N GLN A 30 -1.66 -5.70 -6.91
CA GLN A 30 -0.55 -4.87 -7.38
C GLN A 30 0.55 -5.75 -7.95
N GLU A 31 1.16 -5.27 -9.04
CA GLU A 31 2.37 -5.88 -9.58
C GLU A 31 3.51 -5.90 -8.55
N GLU A 32 4.43 -6.86 -8.68
CA GLU A 32 5.54 -7.03 -7.73
C GLU A 32 6.47 -5.80 -7.66
N LYS A 33 6.56 -5.01 -8.74
CA LYS A 33 7.31 -3.75 -8.73
C LYS A 33 6.71 -2.73 -7.78
N ALA A 34 5.38 -2.58 -7.81
CA ALA A 34 4.66 -1.70 -6.91
C ALA A 34 4.82 -2.14 -5.46
N LYS A 35 4.74 -3.46 -5.19
CA LYS A 35 4.99 -4.00 -3.85
C LYS A 35 6.43 -3.73 -3.39
N THR A 36 7.41 -3.95 -4.25
CA THR A 36 8.83 -3.71 -3.92
C THR A 36 9.08 -2.25 -3.57
N ALA A 37 8.58 -1.32 -4.39
CA ALA A 37 8.70 0.12 -4.14
C ALA A 37 7.98 0.54 -2.85
N PHE A 38 6.80 -0.01 -2.56
CA PHE A 38 6.07 0.25 -1.31
C PHE A 38 6.87 -0.18 -0.08
N LEU A 39 7.44 -1.39 -0.13
CA LEU A 39 8.22 -1.94 0.98
C LEU A 39 9.50 -1.15 1.21
N GLN A 40 10.15 -0.67 0.13
CA GLN A 40 11.32 0.20 0.23
C GLN A 40 10.97 1.53 0.89
N MET A 41 9.93 2.23 0.42
CA MET A 41 9.43 3.47 1.03
C MET A 41 9.13 3.27 2.52
N THR A 42 8.35 2.24 2.86
CA THR A 42 7.97 1.93 4.25
C THR A 42 9.18 1.69 5.16
N ARG A 43 10.23 1.04 4.66
CA ARG A 43 11.46 0.80 5.43
C ARG A 43 12.23 2.08 5.74
N MET A 44 12.18 3.09 4.87
CA MET A 44 12.79 4.39 5.10
C MET A 44 11.98 5.22 6.10
N MET A 45 10.64 5.17 6.02
CA MET A 45 9.75 5.81 7.00
C MET A 45 9.88 5.22 8.41
N LEU A 46 10.03 3.90 8.52
CA LEU A 46 9.96 3.17 9.80
C LEU A 46 11.34 2.85 10.40
N ARG A 47 12.34 3.70 10.15
CA ARG A 47 13.65 3.59 10.79
C ARG A 47 13.51 3.81 12.31
N TYR A 48 14.27 3.04 13.08
CA TYR A 48 14.23 3.07 14.54
C TYR A 48 14.57 4.48 15.07
N LEU A 49 15.73 5.00 14.68
CA LEU A 49 16.13 6.36 15.02
C LEU A 49 15.32 7.36 14.18
N PRO A 50 14.67 8.35 14.82
CA PRO A 50 13.91 9.37 14.11
C PRO A 50 14.74 10.17 13.11
N SER A 51 16.02 10.42 13.43
CA SER A 51 16.96 11.13 12.55
C SER A 51 17.23 10.44 11.22
N ASP A 52 17.03 9.13 11.17
CA ASP A 52 17.35 8.31 9.99
C ASP A 52 16.11 8.05 9.13
N ARG A 53 14.94 8.51 9.58
CA ARG A 53 13.69 8.35 8.84
C ARG A 53 13.69 9.25 7.61
N ALA A 54 13.06 8.76 6.56
CA ALA A 54 12.71 9.59 5.42
C ALA A 54 11.93 10.83 5.87
N THR A 55 12.21 11.96 5.23
CA THR A 55 11.37 13.14 5.36
C THR A 55 10.07 12.95 4.59
N ILE A 56 9.07 13.80 4.87
CA ILE A 56 7.83 13.82 4.09
C ILE A 56 8.12 14.06 2.60
N GLN A 57 9.13 14.86 2.28
CA GLN A 57 9.52 15.11 0.89
C GLN A 57 10.05 13.84 0.23
N ASP A 58 10.96 13.11 0.90
CA ASP A 58 11.49 11.84 0.40
C ASP A 58 10.38 10.80 0.16
N ASP A 59 9.40 10.77 1.06
CA ASP A 59 8.26 9.87 0.97
C ASP A 59 7.36 10.20 -0.23
N VAL A 60 7.03 11.48 -0.40
CA VAL A 60 6.24 12.00 -1.53
C VAL A 60 6.97 11.79 -2.86
N GLU A 61 8.29 11.98 -2.89
CA GLU A 61 9.11 11.81 -4.09
C GLU A 61 9.48 10.36 -4.37
N SER A 62 9.17 9.44 -3.46
CA SER A 62 9.44 8.01 -3.65
C SER A 62 8.80 7.46 -4.92
N GLU A 63 9.47 6.48 -5.54
CA GLU A 63 8.98 5.82 -6.74
C GLU A 63 7.55 5.31 -6.56
N TRP A 64 7.24 4.79 -5.37
CA TRP A 64 5.91 4.25 -5.10
C TRP A 64 4.83 5.32 -5.21
N MET A 65 5.05 6.47 -4.56
CA MET A 65 4.12 7.61 -4.60
C MET A 65 3.98 8.15 -6.02
N GLN A 66 5.07 8.33 -6.76
CA GLN A 66 5.02 8.90 -8.11
C GLN A 66 4.30 8.00 -9.13
N LYS A 67 4.53 6.67 -9.06
CA LYS A 67 4.00 5.74 -10.07
C LYS A 67 2.67 5.09 -9.71
N TRP A 68 2.35 4.90 -8.43
CA TRP A 68 1.12 4.23 -7.99
C TRP A 68 0.32 4.99 -6.93
N GLY A 69 0.95 5.80 -6.07
CA GLY A 69 0.27 6.55 -5.01
C GLY A 69 -0.51 7.78 -5.51
N PHE A 70 0.11 8.61 -6.35
CA PHE A 70 -0.47 9.82 -6.92
C PHE A 70 -1.39 9.60 -8.13
N PRO A 71 -1.19 8.61 -9.02
CA PRO A 71 -2.10 8.44 -10.14
C PRO A 71 -3.43 7.77 -9.73
N ALA A 72 -4.29 8.53 -9.05
CA ALA A 72 -5.70 8.55 -9.37
C ALA A 72 -5.88 9.67 -10.40
N LYS A 73 -6.18 9.32 -11.65
CA LYS A 73 -6.41 10.28 -12.73
C LYS A 73 -7.27 11.45 -12.23
N ALA A 74 -6.88 12.67 -12.60
CA ALA A 74 -7.72 13.87 -12.62
C ALA A 74 -8.93 13.71 -13.60
N GLY A 75 -9.70 12.63 -13.47
CA GLY A 75 -10.67 12.21 -14.48
C GLY A 75 -11.58 11.03 -14.09
N SER A 76 -11.84 10.78 -12.80
CA SER A 76 -12.94 9.88 -12.39
C SER A 76 -13.88 10.56 -11.40
N ALA A 77 -14.60 11.56 -11.92
CA ALA A 77 -15.97 11.80 -11.46
C ALA A 77 -16.82 10.55 -11.74
N SER A 78 -16.70 9.51 -10.91
CA SER A 78 -17.68 8.42 -10.79
C SER A 78 -17.36 7.55 -9.58
N LEU A 79 -17.20 8.17 -8.40
CA LEU A 79 -17.58 7.46 -7.18
C LEU A 79 -19.11 7.38 -7.22
N LYS A 80 -19.67 6.28 -7.73
CA LYS A 80 -21.11 6.02 -7.55
C LYS A 80 -21.38 6.11 -6.04
N PRO A 81 -22.44 6.83 -5.62
CA PRO A 81 -22.69 7.05 -4.21
C PRO A 81 -22.74 5.70 -3.50
N ARG A 82 -21.97 5.62 -2.41
CA ARG A 82 -22.01 4.52 -1.44
C ARG A 82 -23.48 4.29 -1.12
N ARG A 83 -24.02 3.12 -1.52
CA ARG A 83 -25.37 2.71 -1.12
C ARG A 83 -25.40 2.73 0.40
N THR A 84 -26.06 3.74 0.97
CA THR A 84 -26.55 3.67 2.32
C THR A 84 -27.56 2.52 2.32
N HIS A 85 -27.25 1.43 3.00
CA HIS A 85 -28.29 0.48 3.38
C HIS A 85 -29.16 1.20 4.40
N GLY A 86 -30.19 1.88 3.90
CA GLY A 86 -31.36 2.25 4.66
C GLY A 86 -32.37 1.11 4.63
N GLY A 87 -32.83 0.72 5.81
CA GLY A 87 -34.11 0.04 6.02
C GLY A 87 -34.04 -1.47 6.17
N LYS A 88 -34.05 -1.96 7.41
CA LYS A 88 -35.31 -2.15 8.16
C LYS A 88 -35.10 -1.85 9.64
#